data_AF-A0A6A3W013-F1
#
_entry.id   AF-A0A6A3W013-F1
#
_cell.length_a   1.000
_cell.length_b   1.000
_cell.length_c   1.000
_cell.angle_alpha   90.00
_cell.angle_beta   90.00
_cell.angle_gamma   90.00
#
_symmetry.space_group_name_H-M   'P 1'
#
loop_
_entity.id
_entity.type
_entity.pdbx_description
1 polymer ?
#
loop_
_entity_poly.entity_id
_entity_poly.type
_entity_poly.pdbx_seq_one_letter_code
_entity_poly.pdbx_strand_id
1 'polypeptide(L)'
;MRHKGSYFVQYGRDIEKLDELGLNVQLSRQSWKKRVVPLLKTYAELHGEGEVPADFVVPSDTPWEKKVAGVRLGLIVALNSQLMSRN
;
A
#
# COMPACT_ATOMS: atom_id res chain seq x y z
N MET A 1 11.02 -9.22 21.11
CA MET A 1 9.87 -8.51 20.47
C MET A 1 10.19 -8.28 19.00
N ARG A 2 9.42 -8.85 18.05
CA ARG A 2 9.71 -8.75 16.60
C ARG A 2 8.91 -7.60 15.98
N HIS A 3 9.57 -6.47 15.70
CA HIS A 3 9.05 -5.31 14.96
C HIS A 3 8.84 -5.60 13.46
N LYS A 4 8.11 -6.65 13.09
CA LYS A 4 7.84 -6.97 11.67
C LYS A 4 6.69 -6.16 11.07
N GLY A 5 5.96 -5.37 11.87
CA GLY A 5 4.86 -4.52 11.41
C GLY A 5 5.26 -3.14 10.91
N SER A 6 6.38 -2.58 11.40
CA SER A 6 6.74 -1.17 11.20
C SER A 6 7.30 -0.87 9.80
N TYR A 7 8.03 -1.81 9.20
CA TYR A 7 8.73 -1.55 7.93
C TYR A 7 7.78 -1.18 6.78
N PHE A 8 6.68 -1.92 6.60
CA PHE A 8 5.73 -1.64 5.50
C PHE A 8 5.03 -0.29 5.66
N VAL A 9 4.65 0.07 6.89
CA VAL A 9 3.95 1.32 7.16
C VAL A 9 4.89 2.50 6.93
N GLN A 10 6.13 2.40 7.41
CA GLN A 10 7.14 3.42 7.17
C GLN A 10 7.47 3.53 5.68
N TYR A 11 7.73 2.40 5.02
CA TYR A 11 7.89 2.32 3.57
C TYR A 11 6.74 3.01 2.84
N GLY A 12 5.49 2.69 3.17
CA GLY A 12 4.32 3.25 2.50
C GLY A 12 4.09 4.74 2.77
N ARG A 13 4.65 5.29 3.85
CA ARG A 13 4.62 6.73 4.13
C ARG A 13 5.72 7.48 3.38
N ASP A 14 6.90 6.87 3.28
CA ASP A 14 8.10 7.47 2.67
C ASP A 14 8.25 7.11 1.18
N ILE A 15 7.33 6.33 0.61
CA ILE A 15 7.43 5.80 -0.76
C ILE A 15 7.52 6.90 -1.82
N GLU A 16 6.89 8.06 -1.59
CA GLU A 16 7.03 9.24 -2.44
C GLU A 16 8.47 9.74 -2.49
N LYS A 17 9.15 9.83 -1.35
CA LYS A 17 10.56 10.20 -1.29
C LYS A 17 11.46 9.15 -1.93
N LEU A 18 11.12 7.86 -1.81
CA LEU A 18 11.87 6.80 -2.48
C LEU A 18 11.72 6.89 -4.01
N ASP A 19 10.52 7.23 -4.50
CA ASP A 19 10.25 7.45 -5.92
C ASP A 19 10.99 8.68 -6.46
N GLU A 20 10.97 9.80 -5.73
CA GLU A 20 11.75 11.01 -6.04
C GLU A 20 13.25 10.73 -6.16
N LEU A 21 13.77 9.80 -5.35
CA LEU A 21 15.16 9.38 -5.37
C LEU A 21 15.47 8.31 -6.44
N GLY A 22 14.47 7.88 -7.22
CA GLY A 22 14.61 6.82 -8.22
C GLY A 22 14.86 5.44 -7.61
N LEU A 23 14.58 5.25 -6.32
CA LEU A 23 14.78 3.98 -5.62
C LEU A 23 13.56 3.08 -5.83
N ASN A 24 13.67 2.14 -6.75
CA ASN A 24 12.61 1.15 -7.03
C ASN A 24 12.56 0.06 -5.95
N VAL A 25 11.98 0.39 -4.80
CA VAL A 25 11.80 -0.56 -3.69
C VAL A 25 10.55 -1.39 -3.96
N GLN A 26 10.75 -2.54 -4.60
CA GLN A 26 9.68 -3.50 -4.89
C GLN A 26 9.33 -4.36 -3.68
N LEU A 27 8.03 -4.58 -3.48
CA LEU A 27 7.55 -5.51 -2.47
C LEU A 27 7.72 -6.96 -2.96
N SER A 28 8.06 -7.86 -2.03
CA SER A 28 7.95 -9.29 -2.31
C SER A 28 6.47 -9.69 -2.48
N ARG A 29 6.19 -10.68 -3.33
CA ARG A 29 4.84 -11.27 -3.51
C ARG A 29 4.16 -11.61 -2.18
N GLN A 30 4.90 -12.14 -1.22
CA GLN A 30 4.37 -12.46 0.10
C GLN A 30 3.96 -11.21 0.89
N SER A 31 4.76 -10.15 0.82
CA SER A 31 4.44 -8.88 1.50
C SER A 31 3.26 -8.19 0.84
N TRP A 32 3.19 -8.21 -0.50
CA TRP A 32 2.04 -7.74 -1.26
C TRP A 32 0.75 -8.44 -0.83
N LYS A 33 0.71 -9.78 -0.88
CA LYS A 33 -0.47 -10.57 -0.48
C LYS A 33 -0.87 -10.35 0.99
N LYS A 34 0.09 -10.19 1.89
CA LYS A 34 -0.20 -10.05 3.34
C LYS A 34 -0.56 -8.62 3.76
N ARG A 35 -0.17 -7.60 3.00
CA ARG A 35 -0.24 -6.20 3.47
C ARG A 35 -0.98 -5.27 2.52
N VAL A 36 -0.84 -5.46 1.21
CA VAL A 36 -1.47 -4.58 0.21
C VAL A 36 -2.84 -5.12 -0.18
N VAL A 37 -2.97 -6.43 -0.43
CA VAL A 37 -4.25 -7.05 -0.81
C VAL A 37 -5.39 -6.76 0.18
N PRO A 38 -5.20 -6.84 1.52
CA PRO A 38 -6.26 -6.47 2.45
C PRO A 38 -6.69 -5.00 2.34
N LEU A 39 -5.76 -4.09 2.08
CA LEU A 39 -6.05 -2.67 1.90
C LEU A 39 -6.80 -2.40 0.59
N LEU A 40 -6.42 -3.09 -0.48
CA LEU A 40 -7.14 -3.05 -1.76
C LEU A 40 -8.58 -3.56 -1.61
N LYS A 41 -8.78 -4.61 -0.82
CA LYS A 41 -10.11 -5.13 -0.52
C LYS A 41 -10.96 -4.10 0.22
N THR A 42 -10.42 -3.47 1.28
CA THR A 42 -11.11 -2.40 1.99
C THR A 42 -11.40 -1.19 1.09
N TYR A 43 -10.47 -0.82 0.21
CA TYR A 43 -10.72 0.23 -0.78
C TYR A 43 -11.89 -0.14 -1.70
N ALA A 44 -11.89 -1.35 -2.25
CA ALA A 44 -12.93 -1.81 -3.16
C ALA A 44 -14.31 -1.92 -2.49
N GLU A 45 -14.36 -2.30 -1.21
CA GLU A 45 -15.61 -2.31 -0.43
C GLU A 45 -16.19 -0.91 -0.22
N LEU A 46 -15.34 0.13 -0.13
CA LEU A 46 -15.77 1.52 0.10
C LEU A 46 -16.06 2.30 -1.19
N HIS A 47 -15.29 2.05 -2.25
CA HIS A 47 -15.30 2.84 -3.48
C HIS A 47 -15.74 2.05 -4.72
N GLY A 48 -15.94 0.74 -4.60
CA GLY A 48 -16.20 -0.17 -5.71
C GLY A 48 -14.91 -0.77 -6.31
N GLU A 49 -15.08 -1.81 -7.13
CA GLU A 49 -13.99 -2.40 -7.87
C GLU A 49 -13.50 -1.43 -8.95
N GLY A 50 -12.22 -1.07 -8.90
CA GLY A 50 -11.63 -0.11 -9.82
C GLY A 50 -10.15 0.12 -9.58
N GLU A 51 -9.55 0.97 -10.40
CA GLU A 51 -8.18 1.43 -10.21
C GLU A 51 -8.09 2.30 -8.95
N VAL A 52 -7.04 2.09 -8.15
CA VAL A 52 -6.76 2.93 -6.99
C VAL A 52 -6.00 4.16 -7.48
N PRO A 53 -6.50 5.40 -7.29
CA PRO A 53 -5.80 6.62 -7.67
C PRO A 53 -4.40 6.66 -7.06
N ALA A 54 -3.40 7.07 -7.84
CA ALA A 54 -1.99 7.05 -7.41
C ALA A 54 -1.72 7.92 -6.16
N ASP A 55 -2.49 8.98 -5.96
CA ASP A 55 -2.44 9.90 -4.82
C ASP A 55 -3.25 9.42 -3.60
N PHE A 56 -3.94 8.28 -3.68
CA PHE A 56 -4.76 7.79 -2.58
C PHE A 56 -3.91 7.45 -1.34
N VAL A 57 -4.27 8.09 -0.23
CA VAL A 57 -3.68 7.88 1.10
C VAL A 57 -4.74 7.29 2.02
N VAL A 58 -4.38 6.21 2.71
CA VAL A 58 -5.27 5.53 3.66
C VAL A 58 -5.67 6.51 4.79
N PRO A 59 -6.97 6.80 4.98
CA PRO A 59 -7.43 7.70 6.03
C PRO A 59 -7.32 7.04 7.41
N SER A 60 -7.45 7.84 8.46
CA SER A 60 -7.43 7.36 9.86
C SER A 60 -8.78 6.81 10.35
N ASP A 61 -9.84 6.97 9.55
CA ASP A 61 -11.21 6.64 9.93
C ASP A 61 -11.57 5.17 9.66
N THR A 62 -12.61 4.69 10.33
CA THR A 62 -13.16 3.36 10.10
C THR A 62 -13.63 3.22 8.64
N PRO A 63 -13.43 2.06 7.97
CA PRO A 63 -13.00 0.76 8.51
C PRO A 63 -11.48 0.54 8.56
N TRP A 64 -10.65 1.55 8.27
CA TRP A 64 -9.20 1.37 8.19
C TRP A 64 -8.57 1.16 9.56
N GLU A 65 -7.59 0.26 9.64
CA GLU A 65 -6.83 0.10 10.88
C GLU A 65 -5.92 1.32 11.10
N LYS A 66 -5.92 1.90 12.31
CA LYS A 66 -5.06 3.07 12.64
C LYS A 66 -3.59 2.89 12.29
N LYS A 67 -3.09 1.65 12.31
CA LYS A 67 -1.69 1.31 12.00
C LYS A 67 -1.32 1.57 10.53
N VAL A 68 -2.30 1.55 9.61
CA VAL A 68 -2.07 1.78 8.17
C VAL A 68 -2.48 3.17 7.71
N ALA A 69 -3.02 4.00 8.61
CA ALA A 69 -3.32 5.39 8.33
C ALA A 69 -2.07 6.13 7.82
N GLY A 70 -2.24 6.95 6.79
CA GLY A 70 -1.18 7.69 6.12
C GLY A 70 -0.34 6.88 5.13
N VAL A 71 -0.63 5.59 4.91
CA VAL A 71 0.03 4.81 3.86
C VAL A 71 -0.46 5.28 2.49
N ARG A 72 0.46 5.62 1.59
CA ARG A 72 0.19 6.01 0.20
C ARG A 72 -0.10 4.77 -0.65
N LEU A 73 -1.28 4.18 -0.45
CA LEU A 73 -1.69 2.93 -1.09
C LEU A 73 -1.70 3.06 -2.62
N GLY A 74 -2.16 4.19 -3.16
CA GLY A 74 -2.14 4.46 -4.60
C GLY A 74 -0.74 4.32 -5.21
N LEU A 75 0.22 5.00 -4.60
CA LEU A 75 1.60 5.01 -5.07
C LEU A 75 2.27 3.63 -4.92
N ILE A 76 1.96 2.89 -3.85
CA ILE A 76 2.40 1.50 -3.69
C ILE A 76 1.89 0.63 -4.83
N VAL A 77 0.63 0.80 -5.25
CA VAL A 77 0.03 0.04 -6.35
C VAL A 77 0.70 0.38 -7.67
N ALA A 78 0.88 1.67 -7.97
CA ALA A 78 1.52 2.14 -9.20
C ALA A 78 2.95 1.59 -9.35
N LEU A 79 3.75 1.63 -8.28
CA LEU A 79 5.14 1.16 -8.27
C LEU A 79 5.29 -0.36 -8.23
N ASN A 80 4.21 -1.09 -7.94
CA ASN A 80 4.19 -2.55 -7.88
C ASN A 80 3.17 -3.18 -8.85
N SER A 81 2.89 -2.51 -9.98
CA SER A 81 1.90 -2.93 -10.98
C SER A 81 2.13 -4.35 -11.54
N GLN A 82 3.37 -4.83 -11.55
CA GLN A 82 3.74 -6.21 -11.87
C GLN A 82 3.15 -7.27 -10.91
N LEU A 83 2.76 -6.86 -9.70
CA LEU A 83 2.14 -7.73 -8.69
C LEU A 83 0.61 -7.71 -8.75
N MET A 84 0.00 -6.76 -9.48
CA MET A 84 -1.44 -6.79 -9.78
C MET A 84 -1.78 -7.84 -10.83
N SER A 85 -0.91 -8.06 -11.82
CA SER A 85 -1.28 -8.73 -13.08
C SER A 85 -0.99 -10.24 -13.16
N ARG A 86 -0.72 -10.94 -12.04
CA ARG A 86 -0.46 -12.39 -12.08
C ARG A 86 -1.34 -13.15 -11.10
N ASN A 87 -2.50 -13.57 -11.61
CA ASN A 87 -3.25 -14.71 -11.10
C ASN A 87 -2.59 -16.01 -11.61
#